data_AF-A0A318IDL9-F1
#
_entry.id   AF-A0A318IDL9-F1
#
_cell.length_a   1.000
_cell.length_b   1.000
_cell.length_c   1.000
_cell.angle_alpha   90.00
_cell.angle_beta   90.00
_cell.angle_gamma   90.00
#
_symmetry.space_group_name_H-M   'P 1'
#
loop_
_entity.id
_entity.type
_entity.pdbx_description
1 polymer ?
#
loop_
_entity_poly.entity_id
_entity_poly.type
_entity_poly.pdbx_seq_one_letter_code
_entity_poly.pdbx_strand_id
1 'polypeptide(L)'
;MKDQGCVVAFSKKDMLPVKGVSVNDWCFFSCVPTGHGLIDNQRIAQLLVDVNYKGFFAVEVDTLHPSYAFRELEVVAESVQELKNISARCQY
;
A
#
# COMPACT_ATOMS: atom_id res chain seq x y z
N MET A 1 11.94 -25.52 -13.78
CA MET A 1 11.97 -24.13 -13.29
C MET A 1 10.86 -23.39 -14.01
N LYS A 2 9.83 -22.93 -13.31
CA LYS A 2 8.79 -22.09 -13.91
C LYS A 2 9.30 -20.66 -13.84
N ASP A 3 9.48 -20.01 -14.99
CA ASP A 3 9.70 -18.57 -15.07
C ASP A 3 8.51 -17.89 -14.38
N GLN A 4 8.70 -17.46 -13.14
CA GLN A 4 7.75 -16.58 -12.48
C GLN A 4 7.88 -15.23 -13.20
N GLY A 5 6.85 -14.87 -13.95
CA GLY A 5 6.79 -13.60 -14.68
C GLY A 5 7.25 -12.47 -13.78
N CYS A 6 8.24 -11.70 -14.26
CA CYS A 6 8.89 -10.65 -13.50
C CYS A 6 7.84 -9.60 -13.11
N VAL A 7 7.36 -9.62 -11.87
CA VAL A 7 6.49 -8.56 -11.36
C VAL A 7 7.39 -7.33 -11.22
N VAL A 8 7.34 -6.43 -12.21
CA VAL A 8 8.30 -5.32 -12.33
C VAL A 8 8.08 -4.25 -11.24
N ALA A 9 6.84 -4.09 -10.78
CA ALA A 9 6.47 -3.21 -9.69
C ALA A 9 5.28 -3.81 -8.92
N PHE A 10 5.31 -3.67 -7.59
CA PHE A 10 4.15 -3.97 -6.75
C PHE A 10 3.61 -2.67 -6.17
N SER A 11 2.41 -2.28 -6.60
CA SER A 11 1.71 -1.12 -6.10
C SER A 11 1.07 -1.44 -4.75
N LYS A 12 1.41 -0.67 -3.71
CA LYS A 12 0.79 -0.75 -2.39
C LYS A 12 -0.13 0.43 -2.18
N LYS A 13 -1.38 0.08 -1.88
CA LYS A 13 -2.40 0.94 -1.28
C LYS A 13 -2.57 0.51 0.16
N ASP A 14 -2.94 1.46 1.02
CA ASP A 14 -3.53 1.16 2.31
C ASP A 14 -4.89 1.84 2.39
N MET A 15 -5.87 1.20 3.02
CA MET A 15 -7.28 1.61 2.88
C MET A 15 -8.04 1.53 4.20
N LEU A 16 -8.98 2.46 4.36
CA LEU A 16 -9.99 2.44 5.42
C LEU A 16 -11.41 2.55 4.83
N PRO A 17 -12.40 1.87 5.44
CA PRO A 17 -13.81 2.12 5.16
C PRO A 17 -14.20 3.56 5.53
N VAL A 18 -14.89 4.25 4.64
CA VAL A 18 -15.52 5.53 4.93
C VAL A 18 -16.84 5.28 5.67
N LYS A 19 -16.90 5.64 6.95
CA LYS A 19 -18.11 5.46 7.76
C LYS A 19 -19.31 6.20 7.15
N GLY A 20 -20.43 5.49 7.03
CA GLY A 20 -21.68 6.05 6.49
C GLY A 20 -21.79 6.01 4.96
N VAL A 21 -20.76 5.54 4.26
CA VAL A 21 -20.80 5.26 2.82
C VAL A 21 -21.25 3.81 2.59
N SER A 22 -22.01 3.55 1.52
CA SER A 22 -22.47 2.20 1.19
C SER A 22 -21.29 1.32 0.78
N VAL A 23 -21.29 0.04 1.15
CA VAL A 23 -20.28 -0.94 0.70
C VAL A 23 -20.24 -1.12 -0.83
N ASN A 24 -21.31 -0.71 -1.51
CA ASN A 24 -21.41 -0.76 -2.98
C ASN A 24 -20.89 0.52 -3.65
N ASP A 25 -20.58 1.57 -2.89
CA ASP A 25 -20.04 2.80 -3.44
C ASP A 25 -18.53 2.66 -3.66
N TRP A 26 -18.06 3.22 -4.77
CA TRP A 26 -16.68 3.09 -5.21
C TRP A 26 -15.66 3.59 -4.16
N CYS A 27 -16.01 4.64 -3.41
CA CYS A 27 -15.16 5.25 -2.40
C CYS A 27 -15.31 4.62 -1.01
N PHE A 28 -16.08 3.54 -0.87
CA PHE A 28 -16.25 2.87 0.42
C PHE A 28 -14.89 2.52 1.04
N PHE A 29 -14.00 1.88 0.27
CA PHE A 29 -12.59 1.76 0.64
C PHE A 29 -11.83 2.92 0.01
N SER A 30 -11.40 3.86 0.84
CA SER A 30 -10.60 4.99 0.40
C SER A 30 -9.16 4.87 0.92
N CYS A 31 -8.23 5.34 0.10
CA CYS A 31 -6.79 5.35 0.36
C CYS A 31 -6.44 6.22 1.58
N VAL A 32 -5.52 5.72 2.38
CA VAL A 32 -4.87 6.41 3.50
C VAL A 32 -3.36 6.20 3.40
N PRO A 33 -2.53 6.94 4.16
CA PRO A 33 -1.10 6.67 4.20
C PRO A 33 -0.81 5.21 4.55
N THR A 34 0.22 4.62 3.92
CA THR A 34 0.69 3.27 4.26
C THR A 34 0.93 3.15 5.76
N GLY A 35 0.35 2.14 6.40
CA GLY A 35 0.45 1.89 7.83
C GLY A 35 -0.70 2.46 8.66
N HIS A 36 -1.60 3.23 8.04
CA HIS A 36 -2.76 3.83 8.71
C HIS A 36 -4.09 3.14 8.37
N GLY A 37 -4.09 2.18 7.44
CA GLY A 37 -5.27 1.44 7.04
C GLY A 37 -5.34 0.02 7.58
N LEU A 38 -6.11 -0.82 6.89
CA LEU A 38 -6.34 -2.21 7.27
C LEU A 38 -5.37 -3.20 6.62
N ILE A 39 -4.56 -2.76 5.66
CA ILE A 39 -3.71 -3.67 4.88
C ILE A 39 -2.39 -3.90 5.64
N ASP A 40 -2.09 -5.15 5.97
CA ASP A 40 -0.81 -5.53 6.57
C ASP A 40 0.32 -5.51 5.53
N ASN A 41 0.78 -4.30 5.24
CA ASN A 41 1.82 -4.03 4.26
C ASN A 41 3.18 -4.61 4.66
N GLN A 42 3.44 -4.84 5.95
CA GLN A 42 4.66 -5.49 6.43
C GLN A 42 4.63 -6.98 6.10
N ARG A 43 3.53 -7.67 6.40
CA ARG A 43 3.40 -9.10 6.10
C ARG A 43 3.45 -9.35 4.60
N ILE A 44 2.80 -8.52 3.79
CA ILE A 44 2.88 -8.59 2.33
C ILE A 44 4.32 -8.41 1.85
N ALA A 45 5.07 -7.43 2.40
CA ALA A 45 6.46 -7.24 2.04
C ALA A 45 7.30 -8.48 2.33
N GLN A 46 7.14 -9.06 3.52
CA GLN A 46 7.89 -10.26 3.90
C GLN A 46 7.55 -11.44 2.98
N LEU A 47 6.28 -11.67 2.66
CA LEU A 47 5.86 -12.73 1.73
C LEU A 47 6.49 -12.58 0.34
N LEU A 48 6.65 -11.34 -0.14
CA LEU A 48 7.33 -11.08 -1.41
C LEU A 48 8.83 -11.37 -1.32
N VAL A 49 9.49 -11.01 -0.22
CA VAL A 49 10.89 -11.35 0.02
C VAL A 49 11.09 -12.86 0.12
N ASP A 50 10.20 -13.58 0.82
CA ASP A 50 10.25 -15.04 1.00
C ASP A 50 10.20 -15.80 -0.34
N VAL A 51 9.57 -15.22 -1.38
CA VAL A 51 9.54 -15.76 -2.75
C VAL A 51 10.60 -15.15 -3.67
N ASN A 52 11.60 -14.48 -3.10
CA ASN A 52 12.73 -13.87 -3.81
C ASN A 52 12.32 -12.80 -4.84
N TYR A 53 11.26 -12.04 -4.54
CA TYR A 53 10.83 -10.90 -5.35
C TYR A 53 11.97 -9.87 -5.51
N LYS A 54 12.25 -9.45 -6.75
CA LYS A 54 13.36 -8.52 -7.08
C LYS A 54 12.92 -7.15 -7.59
N GLY A 55 11.62 -6.89 -7.65
CA GLY A 55 11.10 -5.58 -8.05
C GLY A 55 11.13 -4.56 -6.90
N PHE A 56 10.50 -3.42 -7.12
CA PHE A 56 10.38 -2.34 -6.13
C PHE A 56 8.92 -2.17 -5.66
N PHE A 57 8.76 -1.57 -4.47
CA PHE A 57 7.45 -1.17 -3.97
C PHE A 57 7.12 0.25 -4.46
N ALA A 58 5.96 0.40 -5.10
CA ALA A 58 5.42 1.68 -5.53
C ALA A 58 4.27 2.10 -4.62
N VAL A 59 4.12 3.41 -4.38
CA VAL A 59 2.93 3.99 -3.75
C VAL A 59 1.93 4.33 -4.85
N GLU A 60 0.69 3.93 -4.68
CA GLU A 60 -0.43 4.38 -5.49
C GLU A 60 -1.53 4.90 -4.57
N VAL A 61 -2.13 6.01 -4.95
CA VAL A 61 -3.31 6.60 -4.30
C VAL A 61 -4.27 7.04 -5.41
N ASP A 62 -5.57 6.83 -5.22
CA ASP A 62 -6.63 7.26 -6.15
C ASP A 62 -7.65 8.17 -5.46
N THR A 63 -8.22 7.70 -4.35
CA THR A 63 -9.35 8.28 -3.64
C THR A 63 -8.95 8.41 -2.20
N LEU A 64 -8.61 9.61 -1.77
CA LEU A 64 -8.22 9.79 -0.39
C LEU A 64 -9.44 9.67 0.52
N HIS A 65 -9.26 9.00 1.65
CA HIS A 65 -10.25 8.99 2.71
C HIS A 65 -10.55 10.44 3.11
N PRO A 66 -11.81 10.82 3.38
CA PRO A 66 -12.19 12.22 3.59
C PRO A 66 -11.37 12.96 4.67
N SER A 67 -10.84 12.23 5.67
CA SER A 67 -9.92 12.76 6.68
C SER A 67 -8.57 13.27 6.13
N TYR A 68 -8.24 12.92 4.89
CA TYR A 68 -7.03 13.30 4.15
C TYR A 68 -7.36 14.12 2.89
N ALA A 69 -8.56 14.69 2.79
CA ALA A 69 -8.96 15.50 1.66
C ALA A 69 -7.94 16.60 1.36
N PHE A 70 -7.55 16.73 0.09
CA PHE A 70 -6.56 17.70 -0.41
C PHE A 70 -5.13 17.55 0.15
N ARG A 71 -4.80 16.41 0.77
CA ARG A 71 -3.47 16.13 1.36
C ARG A 71 -2.69 15.06 0.58
N GLU A 72 -2.91 14.94 -0.73
CA GLU A 72 -2.34 13.87 -1.55
C GLU A 72 -0.81 13.79 -1.49
N LEU A 73 -0.12 14.92 -1.62
CA LEU A 73 1.34 14.96 -1.54
C LEU A 73 1.88 14.50 -0.19
N GLU A 74 1.18 14.83 0.90
CA GLU A 74 1.54 14.40 2.25
C GLU A 74 1.32 12.90 2.44
N VAL A 75 0.16 12.40 1.98
CA VAL A 75 -0.16 10.96 1.99
C VAL A 75 0.89 10.16 1.21
N VAL A 76 1.30 10.64 0.03
CA VAL A 76 2.35 9.99 -0.78
C VAL A 76 3.68 10.02 -0.05
N ALA A 77 4.09 11.16 0.51
CA ALA A 77 5.36 11.30 1.22
C ALA A 77 5.44 10.38 2.45
N GLU A 78 4.40 10.36 3.28
CA GLU A 78 4.27 9.48 4.44
C GLU A 78 4.33 8.00 4.00
N SER A 79 3.60 7.65 2.94
CA SER A 79 3.57 6.29 2.40
C SER A 79 4.93 5.82 1.89
N VAL A 80 5.66 6.68 1.18
CA VAL A 80 7.02 6.37 0.70
C VAL A 80 7.96 6.17 1.88
N GLN A 81 7.87 7.01 2.92
CA GLN A 81 8.68 6.86 4.11
C GLN A 81 8.39 5.54 4.82
N GLU A 82 7.12 5.15 4.94
CA GLU A 82 6.78 3.89 5.59
C GLU A 82 7.16 2.68 4.75
N LEU A 83 7.06 2.73 3.41
CA LEU A 83 7.57 1.64 2.56
C LEU A 83 9.09 1.45 2.70
N LYS A 84 9.86 2.52 2.89
CA LYS A 84 11.30 2.43 3.20
C LYS A 84 11.51 1.72 4.55
N ASN A 85 10.75 2.09 5.57
CA ASN A 85 10.83 1.46 6.88
C ASN A 85 10.44 -0.03 6.82
N ILE A 86 9.37 -0.38 6.10
CA ILE A 86 8.92 -1.76 5.88
C ILE A 86 10.03 -2.58 5.21
N SER A 87 10.61 -2.04 4.14
CA SER A 87 11.71 -2.70 3.41
C SER A 87 12.92 -2.94 4.31
N ALA A 88 13.27 -1.96 5.16
CA ALA A 88 14.37 -2.10 6.11
C ALA A 88 14.10 -3.12 7.23
N ARG A 89 12.83 -3.42 7.53
CA ARG A 89 12.43 -4.44 8.53
C ARG A 89 12.29 -5.84 7.94
N CYS A 90 12.25 -5.98 6.62
CA CYS A 90 12.18 -7.31 5.98
C CYS A 90 13.47 -8.11 6.21
N GLN A 91 13.31 -9.40 6.46
CA GLN A 91 14.41 -10.35 6.57
C GLN A 91 14.65 -10.98 5.19
N TYR A 92 15.90 -10.95 4.73
CA TYR A 92 16.33 -11.47 3.43
C TYR A 92 17.00 -12.84 3.56
#